data_AF-A0AAU8NEP9-F1
#
_entry.id   AF-A0AAU8NEP9-F1
#
_cell.length_a   1.000
_cell.length_b   1.000
_cell.length_c   1.000
_cell.angle_alpha   90.00
_cell.angle_beta   90.00
_cell.angle_gamma   90.00
#
_symmetry.space_group_name_H-M   'P 1'
#
loop_
_entity.id
_entity.type
_entity.pdbx_description
1 polymer ?
#
loop_
_entity_poly.entity_id
_entity_poly.type
_entity_poly.pdbx_seq_one_letter_code
_entity_poly.pdbx_strand_id
1 'polypeptide(L)'
;MSMQGTFQMDTDTATMCCYDLASLEHRLEDTSDWWSIPEDELGESNAGHCLFFNLGEDGTYEVQWSVHEAGWQAEAEIAEGNTYYLQVPSGRVYIGAADDVSGGELEPDELSQGIFIQLVPGNYACTVRRKANRISVIIQPGNQGKNALHDLIRI
;
A
#
# COMPACT_ATOMS: atom_id res chain seq x y z
N MET A 1 -20.81 -3.68 0.93
CA MET A 1 -20.91 -2.36 0.29
C MET A 1 -19.52 -1.99 -0.21
N SER A 2 -19.41 -1.46 -1.43
CA SER A 2 -18.14 -0.92 -1.93
C SER A 2 -17.87 0.45 -1.31
N MET A 3 -16.61 0.71 -0.95
CA MET A 3 -16.13 2.01 -0.50
C MET A 3 -15.18 2.56 -1.55
N GLN A 4 -15.13 3.87 -1.71
CA GLN A 4 -14.21 4.50 -2.65
C GLN A 4 -13.95 5.94 -2.25
N GLY A 5 -12.85 6.50 -2.74
CA GLY A 5 -12.50 7.89 -2.55
C GLY A 5 -11.29 8.28 -3.36
N THR A 6 -10.87 9.52 -3.16
CA THR A 6 -9.69 10.09 -3.76
C THR A 6 -8.94 10.92 -2.73
N PHE A 7 -7.62 10.89 -2.77
CA PHE A 7 -6.77 11.81 -2.02
C PHE A 7 -5.56 12.21 -2.86
N GLN A 8 -4.82 13.22 -2.40
CA GLN A 8 -3.54 13.60 -2.97
C GLN A 8 -2.45 13.36 -1.95
N MET A 9 -1.28 12.95 -2.44
CA MET A 9 -0.06 12.85 -1.64
C MET A 9 1.08 13.52 -2.40
N ASP A 10 2.00 14.12 -1.66
CA ASP A 10 3.31 14.49 -2.14
C ASP A 10 4.31 13.46 -1.60
N THR A 11 5.35 13.17 -2.37
CA THR A 11 6.42 12.29 -1.90
C THR A 11 7.76 12.79 -2.40
N ASP A 12 8.72 12.87 -1.48
CA ASP A 12 10.13 13.20 -1.75
C ASP A 12 11.01 11.94 -1.83
N THR A 13 10.36 10.77 -1.82
CA THR A 13 10.98 9.44 -1.88
C THR A 13 10.44 8.61 -3.03
N ALA A 14 9.64 9.23 -3.90
CA ALA A 14 8.99 8.62 -5.05
C ALA A 14 8.28 7.29 -4.71
N THR A 15 7.68 7.14 -3.52
CA THR A 15 7.14 5.85 -3.07
C THR A 15 5.80 6.02 -2.33
N MET A 16 4.83 5.18 -2.69
CA MET A 16 3.55 5.04 -1.97
C MET A 16 3.54 3.73 -1.18
N CYS A 17 2.95 3.68 0.00
CA CYS A 17 2.77 2.44 0.76
C CYS A 17 1.29 2.10 0.96
N CYS A 18 1.01 0.81 1.20
CA CYS A 18 -0.29 0.29 1.61
C CYS A 18 -0.11 -0.87 2.58
N TYR A 19 -0.56 -0.69 3.83
CA TYR A 19 -0.37 -1.69 4.87
C TYR A 19 -1.33 -1.51 6.05
N ASP A 20 -1.52 -2.57 6.83
CA ASP A 20 -2.17 -2.49 8.13
C ASP A 20 -1.12 -2.13 9.19
N LEU A 21 -1.39 -1.15 10.06
CA LEU A 21 -0.40 -0.68 11.05
C LEU A 21 0.19 -1.82 11.89
N ALA A 22 -0.65 -2.78 12.31
CA ALA A 22 -0.21 -3.90 13.13
C ALA A 22 0.73 -4.86 12.38
N SER A 23 0.81 -4.79 11.06
CA SER A 23 1.76 -5.57 10.26
C SER A 23 3.20 -5.06 10.33
N LEU A 24 3.44 -3.81 10.77
CA LEU A 24 4.78 -3.23 10.89
C LEU A 24 5.15 -2.88 12.34
N GLU A 25 4.42 -3.36 13.35
CA GLU A 25 4.77 -3.16 14.76
C GLU A 25 6.21 -3.59 15.08
N HIS A 26 6.71 -4.64 14.43
CA HIS A 26 8.08 -5.12 14.62
C HIS A 26 9.17 -4.21 14.04
N ARG A 27 8.79 -3.22 13.21
CA ARG A 27 9.70 -2.23 12.62
C ARG A 27 9.68 -0.89 13.37
N LEU A 28 8.84 -0.72 14.39
CA LEU A 28 8.65 0.57 15.05
C LEU A 28 9.96 1.10 15.67
N GLU A 29 10.82 0.23 16.19
CA GLU A 29 12.12 0.61 16.80
C GLU A 29 13.27 0.70 15.77
N ASP A 30 13.04 0.36 14.50
CA ASP A 30 14.04 0.51 13.43
C ASP A 30 14.23 2.00 13.05
N THR A 31 15.21 2.33 12.21
CA THR A 31 15.38 3.71 11.71
C THR A 31 14.19 4.12 10.84
N SER A 32 13.80 5.39 10.83
CA SER A 32 12.63 5.86 10.06
C SER A 32 12.72 5.62 8.55
N ASP A 33 13.92 5.36 8.04
CA ASP A 33 14.24 5.09 6.63
C ASP A 33 14.61 3.62 6.37
N TRP A 34 14.32 2.68 7.29
CA TRP A 34 14.67 1.26 7.15
C TRP A 34 14.21 0.66 5.81
N TRP A 35 13.06 1.12 5.31
CA TRP A 35 12.42 0.68 4.08
C TRP A 35 13.14 1.17 2.81
N SER A 36 14.10 2.09 2.92
CA SER A 36 14.99 2.46 1.81
C SER A 36 16.03 1.38 1.50
N ILE A 37 16.17 0.37 2.38
CA ILE A 37 17.02 -0.80 2.18
C ILE A 37 16.23 -1.81 1.31
N PRO A 38 16.67 -2.10 0.07
CA PRO A 38 15.91 -2.93 -0.86
C PRO A 38 15.57 -4.32 -0.33
N GLU A 39 16.47 -4.91 0.45
CA GLU A 39 16.27 -6.25 1.03
C GLU A 39 15.14 -6.25 2.08
N ASP A 40 15.04 -5.19 2.89
CA ASP A 40 13.97 -5.05 3.88
C ASP A 40 12.64 -4.72 3.21
N GLU A 41 12.62 -3.79 2.27
CA GLU A 41 11.43 -3.44 1.47
C GLU A 41 10.83 -4.69 0.79
N LEU A 42 11.68 -5.47 0.12
CA LEU A 42 11.30 -6.70 -0.56
C LEU A 42 10.85 -7.77 0.44
N GLY A 43 11.53 -7.87 1.59
CA GLY A 43 11.22 -8.80 2.66
C GLY A 43 9.81 -8.59 3.22
N GLU A 44 9.48 -7.34 3.57
CA GLU A 44 8.17 -6.96 4.09
C GLU A 44 7.07 -7.10 3.04
N SER A 45 7.36 -6.73 1.78
CA SER A 45 6.45 -6.95 0.65
C SER A 45 6.14 -8.42 0.44
N ASN A 46 7.15 -9.30 0.46
CA ASN A 46 6.95 -10.74 0.32
C ASN A 46 6.26 -11.38 1.52
N ALA A 47 6.53 -10.89 2.73
CA ALA A 47 5.82 -11.29 3.93
C ALA A 47 4.35 -10.85 3.92
N GLY A 48 4.00 -9.88 3.07
CA GLY A 48 2.67 -9.30 2.98
C GLY A 48 2.39 -8.29 4.09
N HIS A 49 3.43 -7.77 4.73
CA HIS A 49 3.29 -6.83 5.82
C HIS A 49 3.03 -5.42 5.31
N CYS A 50 3.72 -5.01 4.24
CA CYS A 50 3.52 -3.72 3.60
C CYS A 50 3.79 -3.81 2.10
N LEU A 51 2.97 -3.16 1.28
CA LEU A 51 3.24 -3.00 -0.14
C LEU A 51 3.84 -1.63 -0.40
N PHE A 52 5.08 -1.57 -0.86
CA PHE A 52 5.74 -0.35 -1.33
C PHE A 52 5.62 -0.25 -2.84
N PHE A 53 5.07 0.84 -3.37
CA PHE A 53 4.90 1.08 -4.80
C PHE A 53 5.88 2.18 -5.24
N ASN A 54 7.01 1.77 -5.82
CA ASN A 54 8.03 2.71 -6.30
C ASN A 54 7.54 3.42 -7.58
N LEU A 55 7.37 4.74 -7.49
CA LEU A 55 6.90 5.64 -8.54
C LEU A 55 8.05 6.18 -9.40
N GLY A 56 9.30 6.10 -8.93
CA GLY A 56 10.49 6.46 -9.72
C GLY A 56 10.72 7.96 -9.95
N GLU A 57 9.79 8.83 -9.57
CA GLU A 57 9.98 10.29 -9.49
C GLU A 57 9.21 10.90 -8.32
N ASP A 58 9.81 11.90 -7.68
CA ASP A 58 9.19 12.70 -6.63
C ASP A 58 8.04 13.54 -7.18
N GLY A 59 7.15 13.98 -6.30
CA GLY A 59 6.13 14.97 -6.61
C GLY A 59 4.73 14.59 -6.16
N THR A 60 3.74 15.29 -6.72
CA THR A 60 2.34 15.15 -6.33
C THR A 60 1.60 14.12 -7.17
N TYR A 61 0.90 13.22 -6.49
CA TYR A 61 0.09 12.17 -7.09
C TYR A 61 -1.35 12.22 -6.59
N GLU A 62 -2.31 11.99 -7.51
CA GLU A 62 -3.70 11.73 -7.15
C GLU A 62 -3.91 10.22 -7.03
N VAL A 63 -4.37 9.78 -5.86
CA VAL A 63 -4.67 8.37 -5.59
C VAL A 63 -6.18 8.19 -5.56
N GLN A 64 -6.68 7.36 -6.48
CA GLN A 64 -8.06 6.92 -6.54
C GLN A 64 -8.14 5.51 -5.98
N TRP A 65 -8.88 5.31 -4.90
CA TRP A 65 -8.95 4.02 -4.22
C TRP A 65 -10.38 3.50 -4.18
N SER A 66 -10.52 2.18 -4.21
CA SER A 66 -11.78 1.51 -3.93
C SER A 66 -11.59 0.17 -3.23
N VAL A 67 -12.54 -0.18 -2.38
CA VAL A 67 -12.65 -1.46 -1.69
C VAL A 67 -13.91 -2.15 -2.19
N HIS A 68 -13.77 -3.39 -2.65
CA HIS A 68 -14.88 -4.18 -3.14
C HIS A 68 -15.00 -5.52 -2.42
N GLU A 69 -16.17 -6.12 -2.51
CA GLU A 69 -16.42 -7.46 -2.00
C GLU A 69 -15.67 -8.52 -2.84
N ALA A 70 -15.51 -9.70 -2.27
CA ALA A 70 -14.86 -10.82 -2.94
C ALA A 70 -15.59 -11.16 -4.26
N GLY A 71 -14.82 -11.38 -5.33
CA GLY A 71 -15.35 -11.75 -6.64
C GLY A 71 -15.85 -10.59 -7.50
N TRP A 72 -15.80 -9.34 -7.02
CA TRP A 72 -16.03 -8.17 -7.89
C TRP A 72 -15.01 -8.15 -9.04
N GLN A 73 -15.48 -7.79 -10.23
CA GLN A 73 -14.69 -7.79 -11.47
C GLN A 73 -14.40 -6.35 -11.88
N ALA A 74 -13.13 -6.05 -12.13
CA ALA A 74 -12.71 -4.75 -12.61
C ALA A 74 -13.16 -4.52 -14.06
N GLU A 75 -13.40 -3.25 -14.39
CA GLU A 75 -13.51 -2.84 -15.80
C GLU A 75 -12.19 -3.10 -16.54
N ALA A 76 -12.26 -3.30 -17.85
CA ALA A 76 -11.12 -3.73 -18.68
C ALA A 76 -9.88 -2.84 -18.55
N GLU A 77 -10.06 -1.51 -18.38
CA GLU A 77 -8.93 -0.61 -18.17
C GLU A 77 -8.22 -0.80 -16.83
N ILE A 78 -8.93 -1.17 -15.76
CA ILE A 78 -8.31 -1.41 -14.44
C ILE A 78 -7.77 -2.84 -14.35
N ALA A 79 -8.31 -3.76 -15.14
CA ALA A 79 -7.85 -5.14 -15.24
C ALA A 79 -6.41 -5.28 -15.77
N GLU A 80 -5.82 -4.23 -16.35
CA GLU A 80 -4.40 -4.17 -16.73
C GLU A 80 -3.46 -3.85 -15.56
N GLY A 81 -3.99 -3.57 -14.36
CA GLY A 81 -3.18 -3.33 -13.16
C GLY A 81 -2.45 -4.58 -12.66
N ASN A 82 -1.37 -4.38 -11.92
CA ASN A 82 -0.66 -5.47 -11.25
C ASN A 82 -1.28 -5.73 -9.88
N THR A 83 -1.48 -7.00 -9.54
CA THR A 83 -2.06 -7.40 -8.25
C THR A 83 -0.98 -7.92 -7.31
N TYR A 84 -0.98 -7.37 -6.09
CA TYR A 84 -0.13 -7.77 -4.98
C TYR A 84 -0.97 -8.12 -3.76
N TYR A 85 -0.37 -8.78 -2.78
CA TYR A 85 -1.10 -9.33 -1.64
C TYR A 85 -0.59 -8.76 -0.32
N LEU A 86 -1.49 -8.48 0.61
CA LEU A 86 -1.15 -8.03 1.95
C LEU A 86 -2.00 -8.72 3.01
N GLN A 87 -1.47 -8.77 4.22
CA GLN A 87 -2.15 -9.22 5.42
C GLN A 87 -2.65 -8.00 6.20
N VAL A 88 -3.88 -8.11 6.67
CA VAL A 88 -4.58 -7.06 7.41
C VAL A 88 -4.98 -7.64 8.78
N PRO A 89 -4.07 -7.70 9.77
CA PRO A 89 -4.35 -8.30 11.07
C PRO A 89 -5.28 -7.47 11.96
N SER A 90 -5.25 -6.13 11.90
CA SER A 90 -6.07 -5.26 12.77
C SER A 90 -7.31 -4.70 12.07
N GLY A 91 -7.26 -4.59 10.73
CA GLY A 91 -8.26 -3.90 9.93
C GLY A 91 -7.95 -2.42 9.70
N ARG A 92 -6.94 -1.84 10.36
CA ARG A 92 -6.59 -0.42 10.20
C ARG A 92 -5.51 -0.26 9.15
N VAL A 93 -5.93 -0.06 7.89
CA VAL A 93 -5.03 0.03 6.74
C VAL A 93 -4.73 1.49 6.40
N TYR A 94 -3.45 1.84 6.34
CA TYR A 94 -2.96 3.09 5.79
C TYR A 94 -2.65 2.95 4.29
N ILE A 95 -2.98 3.98 3.52
CA ILE A 95 -2.53 4.16 2.13
C ILE A 95 -2.07 5.60 1.97
N GLY A 96 -0.83 5.82 1.55
CA GLY A 96 -0.26 7.16 1.39
C GLY A 96 1.21 7.14 1.02
N ALA A 97 1.89 8.27 1.20
CA ALA A 97 3.32 8.38 0.95
C ALA A 97 4.12 7.47 1.89
N ALA A 98 5.19 6.85 1.39
CA ALA A 98 6.08 6.03 2.22
C ALA A 98 6.91 6.85 3.20
N ASP A 99 6.98 8.17 3.00
CA ASP A 99 7.54 9.15 3.93
C ASP A 99 6.95 9.04 5.36
N ASP A 100 5.71 8.55 5.47
CA ASP A 100 4.97 8.39 6.73
C ASP A 100 5.00 6.96 7.30
N VAL A 101 5.70 6.00 6.67
CA VAL A 101 5.64 4.58 7.08
C VAL A 101 6.18 4.36 8.50
N SER A 102 5.62 3.36 9.20
CA SER A 102 6.01 3.04 10.58
C SER A 102 7.52 2.75 10.71
N GLY A 103 8.16 3.41 11.67
CA GLY A 103 9.60 3.33 11.95
C GLY A 103 10.09 4.55 12.73
N GLY A 104 11.23 4.46 13.40
CA GLY A 104 11.78 5.55 14.20
C GLY A 104 10.86 6.01 15.34
N GLU A 105 10.12 5.07 15.93
CA GLU A 105 9.07 5.27 16.93
C GLU A 105 7.86 6.09 16.45
N LEU A 106 7.71 6.27 15.13
CA LEU A 106 6.61 6.98 14.49
C LEU A 106 5.72 6.03 13.70
N GLU A 107 4.46 6.41 13.56
CA GLU A 107 3.46 5.78 12.71
C GLU A 107 2.71 6.87 11.93
N PRO A 108 2.06 6.54 10.80
CA PRO A 108 1.19 7.49 10.13
C PRO A 108 0.07 7.97 11.06
N ASP A 109 -0.27 9.25 10.96
CA ASP A 109 -1.32 9.87 11.74
C ASP A 109 -2.20 10.82 10.90
N GLU A 110 -2.96 11.71 11.54
CA GLU A 110 -3.85 12.66 10.86
C GLU A 110 -3.10 13.77 10.08
N LEU A 111 -1.80 13.92 10.30
CA LEU A 111 -0.93 14.86 9.58
C LEU A 111 -0.27 14.23 8.36
N SER A 112 -0.27 12.89 8.28
CA SER A 112 0.29 12.13 7.17
C SER A 112 -0.46 12.35 5.86
N GLN A 113 0.26 12.30 4.74
CA GLN A 113 -0.29 12.51 3.41
C GLN A 113 -0.87 11.23 2.81
N GLY A 114 -1.90 10.72 3.49
CA GLY A 114 -2.58 9.47 3.15
C GLY A 114 -3.97 9.39 3.76
N ILE A 115 -4.50 8.18 3.80
CA ILE A 115 -5.78 7.89 4.45
C ILE A 115 -5.73 6.60 5.25
N PHE A 116 -6.63 6.49 6.21
CA PHE A 116 -6.96 5.24 6.87
C PHE A 116 -8.25 4.66 6.30
N ILE A 117 -8.22 3.37 5.99
CA ILE A 117 -9.38 2.58 5.59
C ILE A 117 -9.59 1.50 6.65
N GLN A 118 -10.83 1.37 7.12
CA GLN A 118 -11.22 0.27 7.98
C GLN A 118 -11.64 -0.94 7.14
N LEU A 119 -10.90 -2.02 7.27
CA LEU A 119 -11.17 -3.33 6.67
C LEU A 119 -11.51 -4.36 7.74
N VAL A 120 -12.05 -5.49 7.31
CA VAL A 120 -12.20 -6.68 8.16
C VAL A 120 -10.86 -7.40 8.20
N PRO A 121 -10.36 -7.87 9.34
CA PRO A 121 -9.11 -8.60 9.38
C PRO A 121 -9.08 -9.81 8.43
N GLY A 122 -7.98 -9.98 7.69
CA GLY A 122 -7.85 -11.03 6.70
C GLY A 122 -6.75 -10.77 5.66
N ASN A 123 -6.77 -11.54 4.59
CA ASN A 123 -5.86 -11.38 3.46
C ASN A 123 -6.55 -10.58 2.36
N TYR A 124 -5.80 -9.72 1.69
CA TYR A 124 -6.31 -8.85 0.65
C TYR A 124 -5.45 -8.90 -0.60
N ALA A 125 -6.12 -8.83 -1.75
CA ALA A 125 -5.52 -8.51 -3.04
C ALA A 125 -5.62 -7.00 -3.27
N CYS A 126 -4.50 -6.37 -3.59
CA CYS A 126 -4.37 -4.97 -3.92
C CYS A 126 -3.92 -4.87 -5.38
N THR A 127 -4.83 -4.43 -6.26
CA THR A 127 -4.54 -4.20 -7.68
C THR A 127 -4.23 -2.73 -7.88
N VAL A 128 -3.06 -2.44 -8.43
CA VAL A 128 -2.58 -1.07 -8.64
C VAL A 128 -2.29 -0.83 -10.11
N ARG A 129 -2.62 0.38 -10.57
CA ARG A 129 -2.24 0.87 -11.90
C ARG A 129 -1.87 2.34 -11.78
N ARG A 130 -0.84 2.75 -12.51
CA ARG A 130 -0.47 4.16 -12.65
C ARG A 130 -0.62 4.63 -14.09
N LYS A 131 -1.10 5.87 -14.26
CA LYS A 131 -1.09 6.60 -15.52
C LYS A 131 -0.70 8.05 -15.25
N ALA A 132 0.54 8.42 -15.60
CA ALA A 132 1.16 9.68 -15.20
C ALA A 132 1.06 9.86 -13.66
N ASN A 133 0.57 10.99 -13.18
CA ASN A 133 0.48 11.27 -11.73
C ASN A 133 -0.80 10.74 -11.08
N ARG A 134 -1.55 9.88 -11.78
CA ARG A 134 -2.75 9.26 -11.22
C ARG A 134 -2.54 7.78 -10.95
N ILE A 135 -2.79 7.39 -9.71
CA ILE A 135 -2.67 6.02 -9.22
C ILE A 135 -4.07 5.50 -8.92
N SER A 136 -4.41 4.33 -9.43
CA SER A 136 -5.64 3.62 -9.12
C SER A 136 -5.32 2.41 -8.24
N VAL A 137 -5.99 2.30 -7.11
CA VAL A 137 -5.81 1.23 -6.12
C VAL A 137 -7.15 0.54 -5.88
N ILE A 138 -7.21 -0.76 -6.11
CA ILE A 138 -8.39 -1.59 -5.84
C ILE A 138 -8.03 -2.65 -4.81
N ILE A 139 -8.78 -2.70 -3.71
CA ILE A 139 -8.59 -3.65 -2.62
C ILE A 139 -9.78 -4.60 -2.55
N GLN A 140 -9.51 -5.90 -2.49
CA GLN A 140 -10.53 -6.95 -2.38
C GLN A 140 -10.06 -8.05 -1.42
N PRO A 141 -10.96 -8.69 -0.67
CA PRO A 141 -10.60 -9.89 0.08
C PRO A 141 -9.98 -10.95 -0.83
N GLY A 142 -8.88 -11.54 -0.39
CA GLY A 142 -8.13 -12.55 -1.14
C GLY A 142 -7.85 -13.79 -0.29
N ASN A 143 -7.48 -14.89 -0.93
CA ASN A 143 -7.06 -16.11 -0.25
C ASN A 143 -5.55 -16.14 0.04
N GLN A 144 -4.80 -15.25 -0.59
CA GLN A 144 -3.35 -15.12 -0.48
C GLN A 144 -3.02 -13.82 0.25
N GLY A 145 -2.08 -13.90 1.19
CA GLY A 145 -1.60 -12.75 1.97
C GLY A 145 -0.11 -12.49 1.85
N LYS A 146 0.60 -13.20 0.97
CA LYS A 146 2.06 -13.11 0.79
C LYS A 146 2.39 -12.97 -0.68
N ASN A 147 3.55 -12.43 -1.00
CA ASN A 147 4.04 -12.34 -2.38
C ASN A 147 5.24 -13.25 -2.62
N ALA A 148 5.57 -13.43 -3.89
CA ALA A 148 6.77 -14.15 -4.35
C ALA A 148 7.50 -13.28 -5.39
N LEU A 149 7.79 -12.04 -4.99
CA LEU A 149 8.51 -11.04 -5.76
C LEU A 149 10.00 -11.34 -5.73
N HIS A 150 10.65 -11.15 -6.87
CA HIS A 150 12.10 -11.24 -7.02
C HIS A 150 12.77 -9.87 -7.14
N ASP A 151 11.98 -8.82 -7.34
CA ASP A 151 12.40 -7.44 -7.48
C ASP A 151 11.38 -6.54 -6.77
N LEU A 152 11.79 -5.30 -6.47
CA LEU A 152 10.91 -4.27 -5.91
C LEU A 152 9.72 -3.98 -6.83
N ILE A 153 8.57 -3.64 -6.24
CA ILE A 153 7.37 -3.25 -6.98
C ILE A 153 7.59 -1.87 -7.59
N ARG A 154 7.50 -1.76 -8.92
CA ARG A 154 7.64 -0.49 -9.67
C ARG A 154 6.39 -0.25 -10.51
N ILE A 155 5.83 0.96 -10.48
CA ILE A 155 4.57 1.31 -11.18
C ILE A 155 4.60 2.64 -11.93
#